data_AF-A0A2S2NK71-F1
#
_entry.id   AF-A0A2S2NK71-F1
#
_cell.length_a   1.000
_cell.length_b   1.000
_cell.length_c   1.000
_cell.angle_alpha   90.00
_cell.angle_beta   90.00
_cell.angle_gamma   90.00
#
_symmetry.space_group_name_H-M   'P 1'
#
loop_
_entity.id
_entity.type
_entity.pdbx_description
1 polymer ?
#
loop_
_entity_poly.entity_id
_entity_poly.type
_entity_poly.pdbx_seq_one_letter_code
_entity_poly.pdbx_strand_id
1 'polypeptide(L)'
;MELLRTQTEFDESLTIKIYLFQFVNYYTSIIYIAFLKGKNVGYPAKYLRIFGLRQEECSPGGCLMELSIQLFIIMVGQQALNTVVEMIIPVGLNWFNSLTENTGRLDNLKSTSEEEDLATAVKKPWIEDYRLLDWGPRGLFPEYLEMVMQYGFVTLFVTAFPLGPFFALLNNVFEMRLDAKKFLKYFRRPIPHRVPNIGVWYRVLDILGKLAVITNAFIIAFSSNYIPRMVYISLVSEDNTDKGFLNNTLAYFDTKDFEKGIAPLSSSYTNVTYCRYKDYRNPPWSPQRYERPTFYYEVLVARLTFIVIFQNIVSLVKVAVQWLIPDVPNALSDRIKRESYLTTQMIIKNEAKKAAEIEHMDGMLHGVNSPKSL
;
A
#
# COMPACT_ATOMS: atom_id res chain seq x y z
N MET A 1 27.35 5.19 2.30
CA MET A 1 26.72 6.35 1.62
C MET A 1 26.82 6.12 0.12
N GLU A 2 25.73 6.30 -0.64
CA GLU A 2 25.71 6.07 -2.09
C GLU A 2 26.12 7.30 -2.92
N LEU A 3 26.15 8.50 -2.33
CA LEU A 3 26.62 9.75 -2.95
C LEU A 3 26.08 9.97 -4.39
N LEU A 4 24.75 9.99 -4.51
CA LEU A 4 24.05 10.13 -5.78
C LEU A 4 24.23 11.53 -6.38
N ARG A 5 24.26 11.60 -7.72
CA ARG A 5 24.67 12.81 -8.46
C ARG A 5 23.59 13.88 -8.48
N THR A 6 22.33 13.48 -8.55
CA THR A 6 21.18 14.39 -8.62
C THR A 6 20.28 14.24 -7.40
N GLN A 7 19.61 15.34 -7.00
CA GLN A 7 18.64 15.30 -5.91
C GLN A 7 17.49 14.33 -6.21
N THR A 8 17.07 14.24 -7.48
CA THR A 8 16.05 13.29 -7.92
C THR A 8 16.48 11.84 -7.71
N GLU A 9 17.69 11.47 -8.13
CA GLU A 9 18.20 10.10 -7.89
C GLU A 9 18.30 9.81 -6.39
N PHE A 10 18.75 10.79 -5.60
CA PHE A 10 18.82 10.67 -4.15
C PHE A 10 17.45 10.41 -3.52
N ASP A 11 16.46 11.24 -3.85
CA ASP A 11 15.10 11.13 -3.31
C ASP A 11 14.42 9.83 -3.75
N GLU A 12 14.63 9.39 -5.00
CA GLU A 12 14.13 8.12 -5.52
C GLU A 12 14.75 6.91 -4.80
N SER A 13 16.07 6.87 -4.63
CA SER A 13 16.77 5.80 -3.89
C SER A 13 16.35 5.77 -2.41
N LEU A 14 16.24 6.94 -1.78
CA LEU A 14 15.79 7.08 -0.41
C LEU A 14 14.35 6.59 -0.24
N THR A 15 13.47 6.95 -1.18
CA THR A 15 12.06 6.54 -1.20
C THR A 15 11.93 5.02 -1.21
N ILE A 16 12.67 4.32 -2.08
CA ILE A 16 12.64 2.84 -2.15
C ILE A 16 13.07 2.22 -0.83
N LYS A 17 14.15 2.70 -0.23
CA LYS A 17 14.70 2.11 1.01
C LYS A 17 13.76 2.29 2.19
N ILE A 18 13.24 3.50 2.38
CA ILE A 18 12.29 3.75 3.46
C ILE A 18 11.01 2.96 3.22
N TYR A 19 10.52 2.93 1.98
CA TYR A 19 9.34 2.14 1.63
C TYR A 19 9.53 0.66 1.94
N LEU A 20 10.65 0.04 1.53
CA LEU A 20 10.92 -1.38 1.81
C LEU A 20 10.97 -1.68 3.32
N PHE A 21 11.60 -0.79 4.10
CA PHE A 21 11.64 -0.93 5.55
C PHE A 21 10.23 -0.86 6.15
N GLN A 22 9.42 0.12 5.73
CA GLN A 22 8.05 0.28 6.20
C GLN A 22 7.14 -0.86 5.75
N PHE A 23 7.30 -1.32 4.51
CA PHE A 23 6.59 -2.49 3.97
C PHE A 23 6.82 -3.71 4.86
N VAL A 24 8.07 -4.02 5.18
CA VAL A 24 8.38 -5.14 6.09
C VAL A 24 7.73 -4.92 7.45
N ASN A 25 7.89 -3.75 8.07
CA ASN A 25 7.36 -3.51 9.41
C ASN A 25 5.83 -3.64 9.49
N TYR A 26 5.11 -3.07 8.53
CA TYR A 26 3.65 -3.08 8.52
C TYR A 26 3.06 -4.42 8.10
N TYR A 27 3.62 -5.07 7.06
CA TYR A 27 3.03 -6.29 6.51
C TYR A 27 3.53 -7.57 7.18
N THR A 28 4.67 -7.58 7.89
CA THR A 28 5.23 -8.83 8.45
C THR A 28 4.26 -9.53 9.39
N SER A 29 3.58 -8.77 10.27
CA SER A 29 2.60 -9.36 11.21
C SER A 29 1.43 -10.02 10.47
N ILE A 30 0.90 -9.35 9.44
CA ILE A 30 -0.23 -9.82 8.63
C ILE A 30 0.18 -11.04 7.78
N ILE A 31 1.36 -10.99 7.16
CA ILE A 31 1.94 -12.10 6.38
C ILE A 31 2.16 -13.31 7.30
N TYR A 32 2.63 -13.10 8.53
CA TYR A 32 2.77 -14.16 9.52
C TYR A 32 1.45 -14.83 9.84
N ILE A 33 0.39 -14.07 10.16
CA ILE A 33 -0.93 -14.63 10.45
C ILE A 33 -1.52 -15.35 9.22
N ALA A 34 -1.35 -14.78 8.03
CA ALA A 34 -1.93 -15.33 6.80
C ALA A 34 -1.27 -16.65 6.36
N PHE A 35 0.06 -16.75 6.45
CA PHE A 35 0.81 -17.84 5.80
C PHE A 35 1.60 -18.75 6.74
N LEU A 36 2.06 -18.26 7.89
CA LEU A 36 2.95 -19.01 8.78
C LEU A 36 2.22 -19.57 10.01
N LYS A 37 1.30 -18.79 10.59
CA LYS A 37 0.56 -19.16 11.80
C LYS A 37 -0.27 -20.43 11.58
N GLY A 38 -0.15 -21.39 12.50
CA GLY A 38 -0.93 -22.62 12.48
C GLY A 38 -0.61 -23.62 11.37
N LYS A 39 0.40 -23.40 10.52
CA LYS A 39 0.74 -24.33 9.41
C LYS A 39 1.73 -25.43 9.81
N ASN A 40 2.74 -25.08 10.62
CA ASN A 40 3.85 -25.97 10.96
C ASN A 40 3.87 -26.37 12.44
N VAL A 41 2.72 -26.53 13.09
CA VAL A 41 2.67 -26.77 14.54
C VAL A 41 2.93 -28.23 14.93
N GLY A 42 2.68 -29.18 14.01
CA GLY A 42 2.76 -30.61 14.28
C GLY A 42 1.40 -31.20 14.66
N TYR A 43 1.37 -32.10 15.64
CA TYR A 43 0.13 -32.74 16.14
C TYR A 43 0.27 -33.00 17.64
N PRO A 44 -0.81 -33.30 18.37
CA PRO A 44 -0.81 -33.28 19.83
C PRO A 44 0.22 -34.16 20.56
N ALA A 45 0.68 -35.26 19.95
CA ALA A 45 1.77 -36.07 20.52
C ALA A 45 3.18 -35.52 20.23
N LYS A 46 3.36 -34.76 19.15
CA LYS A 46 4.66 -34.22 18.74
C LYS A 46 4.50 -32.83 18.13
N TYR A 47 4.61 -31.82 18.99
CA TYR A 47 4.66 -30.42 18.58
C TYR A 47 6.04 -30.03 18.07
N LEU A 48 6.08 -29.21 17.02
CA LEU A 48 7.30 -28.54 16.60
C LEU A 48 7.58 -27.39 17.56
N ARG A 49 8.76 -27.41 18.19
CA ARG A 49 9.19 -26.38 19.14
C ARG A 49 10.31 -25.57 18.55
N ILE A 50 10.17 -24.25 18.56
CA ILE A 50 11.23 -23.30 18.18
C ILE A 50 11.74 -22.68 19.48
N PHE A 51 13.06 -22.73 19.71
CA PHE A 51 13.69 -22.29 20.97
C PHE A 51 13.05 -22.91 22.24
N GLY A 52 12.58 -24.15 22.15
CA GLY A 52 11.93 -24.86 23.27
C GLY A 52 10.47 -24.47 23.54
N LEU A 53 9.94 -23.47 22.83
CA LEU A 53 8.56 -22.99 22.96
C LEU A 53 7.64 -23.60 21.89
N ARG A 54 6.37 -23.86 22.25
CA ARG A 54 5.33 -24.34 21.33
C ARG A 54 4.91 -23.21 20.38
N GLN A 55 4.78 -23.52 19.10
CA GLN A 55 4.28 -22.57 18.09
C GLN A 55 2.79 -22.26 18.26
N GLU A 56 2.37 -21.08 17.83
CA GLU A 56 0.98 -20.65 17.89
C GLU A 56 0.08 -21.40 16.90
N GLU A 57 -1.09 -21.78 17.40
CA GLU A 57 -2.18 -22.37 16.63
C GLU A 57 -3.23 -21.32 16.31
N CYS A 58 -4.02 -21.58 15.26
CA CYS A 58 -5.18 -20.76 14.98
C CYS A 58 -6.41 -21.29 15.71
N SER A 59 -7.35 -20.40 16.01
CA SER A 59 -8.67 -20.77 16.50
C SER A 59 -9.37 -21.79 15.56
N PRO A 60 -10.26 -22.68 16.07
CA PRO A 60 -11.00 -23.63 15.23
C PRO A 60 -11.75 -22.98 14.07
N GLY A 61 -12.20 -21.73 14.25
CA GLY A 61 -12.82 -20.89 13.21
C GLY A 61 -11.89 -20.49 12.06
N GLY A 62 -10.58 -20.74 12.18
CA GLY A 62 -9.56 -20.44 11.20
C GLY A 62 -8.82 -19.13 11.45
N CYS A 63 -7.66 -18.97 10.81
CA CYS A 63 -6.82 -17.78 10.92
C CYS A 63 -7.38 -16.56 10.17
N LEU A 64 -8.34 -16.77 9.24
CA LEU A 64 -8.90 -15.71 8.40
C LEU A 64 -9.68 -14.67 9.23
N MET A 65 -10.37 -15.10 10.30
CA MET A 65 -11.05 -14.17 11.20
C MET A 65 -10.06 -13.27 11.95
N GLU A 66 -9.01 -13.85 12.52
CA GLU A 66 -7.93 -13.08 13.18
C GLU A 66 -7.29 -12.07 12.22
N LEU A 67 -7.00 -12.52 10.99
CA LEU A 67 -6.49 -11.66 9.91
C LEU A 67 -7.45 -10.50 9.60
N SER A 68 -8.75 -10.78 9.49
CA SER A 68 -9.76 -9.76 9.18
C SER A 68 -9.88 -8.70 10.29
N ILE A 69 -9.80 -9.12 11.56
CA ILE A 69 -9.84 -8.22 12.72
C ILE A 69 -8.59 -7.35 12.74
N GLN A 70 -7.41 -7.94 12.49
CA GLN A 70 -6.17 -7.19 12.44
C GLN A 70 -6.19 -6.13 11.31
N LEU A 71 -6.66 -6.50 10.12
CA LEU A 71 -6.82 -5.58 9.00
C LEU A 71 -7.80 -4.45 9.34
N PHE A 72 -8.92 -4.76 10.01
CA PHE A 72 -9.86 -3.74 10.46
C PHE A 72 -9.22 -2.75 11.45
N ILE A 73 -8.48 -3.24 12.43
CA ILE A 73 -7.77 -2.40 13.42
C ILE A 73 -6.75 -1.48 12.72
N ILE A 74 -6.01 -1.99 11.74
CA ILE A 74 -5.02 -1.18 11.02
C ILE A 74 -5.71 -0.18 10.09
N MET A 75 -6.64 -0.62 9.24
CA MET A 75 -7.25 0.25 8.23
C MET A 75 -8.20 1.30 8.81
N VAL A 76 -8.85 1.03 9.94
CA VAL A 76 -9.78 1.98 10.57
C VAL A 76 -9.15 2.64 11.79
N GLY A 77 -8.59 1.83 12.69
CA GLY A 77 -8.05 2.32 13.95
C GLY A 77 -6.76 3.12 13.77
N GLN A 78 -5.74 2.51 13.15
CA GLN A 78 -4.45 3.19 12.96
C GLN A 78 -4.62 4.42 12.06
N GLN A 79 -5.42 4.31 11.00
CA GLN A 79 -5.69 5.42 10.11
C GLN A 79 -6.36 6.61 10.82
N ALA A 80 -7.40 6.36 11.61
CA ALA A 80 -8.06 7.42 12.38
C ALA A 80 -7.08 8.08 13.37
N LEU A 81 -6.20 7.31 14.00
CA LEU A 81 -5.18 7.85 14.90
C LEU A 81 -4.13 8.68 14.15
N ASN A 82 -3.66 8.22 12.98
CA ASN A 82 -2.73 8.94 12.14
C ASN A 82 -3.29 10.30 11.73
N THR A 83 -4.51 10.33 11.17
CA THR A 83 -5.20 11.55 10.78
C THR A 83 -5.36 12.54 11.95
N VAL A 84 -5.66 12.04 13.16
CA VAL A 84 -5.75 12.89 14.37
C VAL A 84 -4.39 13.47 14.75
N VAL A 85 -3.36 12.63 14.83
CA VAL A 85 -2.00 13.04 15.19
C VAL A 85 -1.46 14.03 14.17
N GLU A 86 -1.70 13.78 12.90
CA GLU A 86 -1.29 14.63 11.79
C GLU A 86 -1.92 16.02 11.81
N MET A 87 -3.16 16.15 12.28
CA MET A 87 -3.77 17.48 12.46
C MET A 87 -3.31 18.16 13.76
N ILE A 88 -3.08 17.39 14.83
CA ILE A 88 -2.72 17.94 16.14
C ILE A 88 -1.26 18.42 16.19
N ILE A 89 -0.31 17.66 15.62
CA ILE A 89 1.12 18.01 15.62
C ILE A 89 1.36 19.43 15.06
N PRO A 90 0.91 19.79 13.84
CA PRO A 90 1.20 21.09 13.27
C PRO A 90 0.49 22.23 14.02
N VAL A 91 -0.70 21.97 14.58
CA VAL A 91 -1.40 22.91 15.47
C VAL A 91 -0.56 23.17 16.72
N GLY A 92 -0.07 22.11 17.36
CA GLY A 92 0.72 22.17 18.59
C GLY A 92 2.06 22.87 18.37
N LEU A 93 2.75 22.57 17.27
CA LEU A 93 4.02 23.22 16.92
C LEU A 93 3.84 24.71 16.61
N ASN A 94 2.81 25.09 15.84
CA ASN A 94 2.55 26.50 15.56
C ASN A 94 2.12 27.27 16.82
N TRP A 95 1.35 26.62 17.71
CA TRP A 95 1.01 27.19 19.00
C TRP A 95 2.25 27.37 19.90
N PHE A 96 3.14 26.37 19.95
CA PHE A 96 4.39 26.45 20.69
C PHE A 96 5.30 27.57 20.17
N ASN A 97 5.49 27.68 18.84
CA ASN A 97 6.25 28.76 18.22
C ASN A 97 5.68 30.14 18.62
N SER A 98 4.35 30.27 18.63
CA SER A 98 3.69 31.50 19.06
C SER A 98 3.92 31.81 20.55
N LEU A 99 4.03 30.80 21.41
CA LEU A 99 4.30 30.99 22.83
C LEU A 99 5.75 31.38 23.10
N THR A 100 6.72 30.67 22.52
CA THR A 100 8.14 30.96 22.69
C THR A 100 8.49 32.37 22.22
N GLU A 101 7.92 32.82 21.11
CA GLU A 101 8.09 34.20 20.65
C GLU A 101 7.44 35.22 21.58
N ASN A 102 6.24 34.96 22.11
CA ASN A 102 5.58 35.88 23.03
C ASN A 102 6.36 36.02 24.34
N THR A 103 6.96 34.95 24.84
CA THR A 103 7.85 35.00 26.02
C THR A 103 9.15 35.74 25.71
N GLY A 104 9.81 35.45 24.58
CA GLY A 104 11.03 36.16 24.17
C GLY A 104 10.80 37.64 23.79
N ARG A 105 9.59 37.99 23.34
CA ARG A 105 9.20 39.37 23.05
C ARG A 105 8.82 40.13 24.33
N LEU A 106 8.27 39.47 25.34
CA LEU A 106 8.00 40.06 26.66
C LEU A 106 9.30 40.43 27.40
N ASP A 107 10.37 39.66 27.21
CA ASP A 107 11.70 40.00 27.75
C ASP A 107 12.37 41.17 26.99
N ASN A 108 12.19 41.27 25.67
CA ASN A 108 12.73 42.38 24.87
C ASN A 108 11.89 43.69 24.96
N LEU A 109 10.59 43.61 25.26
CA LEU A 109 9.72 44.78 25.46
C LEU A 109 10.01 45.54 26.76
N LYS A 110 10.69 44.92 27.73
CA LYS A 110 11.15 45.62 28.94
C LYS A 110 12.34 46.57 28.67
N SER A 111 13.05 46.43 27.54
CA SER A 111 14.24 47.23 27.23
C SER A 111 14.00 48.41 26.28
N THR A 112 12.81 48.58 25.72
CA THR A 112 12.59 49.59 24.67
C THR A 112 11.21 50.23 24.79
N SER A 113 11.06 51.04 25.82
CA SER A 113 9.95 51.98 25.93
C SER A 113 10.17 53.16 24.98
N GLU A 114 9.15 53.45 24.15
CA GLU A 114 8.71 54.79 23.68
C GLU A 114 8.63 55.11 22.16
N GLU A 115 9.09 54.30 21.20
CA GLU A 115 8.90 54.66 19.75
C GLU A 115 8.43 53.56 18.78
N GLU A 116 8.28 52.29 19.19
CA GLU A 116 7.94 51.18 18.26
C GLU A 116 6.44 50.84 18.14
N ASP A 117 5.55 51.60 18.81
CA ASP A 117 4.14 51.23 18.98
C ASP A 117 3.26 51.41 17.73
N LEU A 118 3.77 52.02 16.64
CA LEU A 118 3.07 52.11 15.35
C LEU A 118 3.61 51.11 14.31
N ALA A 119 4.86 50.68 14.43
CA ALA A 119 5.47 49.67 13.55
C ALA A 119 5.02 48.23 13.93
N THR A 120 4.50 48.06 15.14
CA THR A 120 3.90 46.81 15.65
C THR A 120 2.49 46.55 15.12
N ALA A 121 1.78 47.58 14.63
CA ALA A 121 0.39 47.48 14.18
C ALA A 121 0.23 46.90 12.76
N VAL A 122 1.27 46.98 11.93
CA VAL A 122 1.28 46.37 10.58
C VAL A 122 2.02 45.04 10.67
N LYS A 123 1.31 43.97 11.01
CA LYS A 123 1.84 42.61 10.85
C LYS A 123 2.21 42.40 9.38
N LYS A 124 3.49 42.48 9.10
CA LYS A 124 4.05 42.25 7.77
C LYS A 124 3.77 40.79 7.35
N PRO A 125 3.20 40.53 6.16
CA PRO A 125 2.77 39.18 5.75
C PRO A 125 3.86 38.10 5.85
N TRP A 126 5.11 38.45 5.56
CA TRP A 126 6.23 37.50 5.64
C TRP A 126 6.55 37.03 7.07
N ILE A 127 6.19 37.81 8.10
CA ILE A 127 6.39 37.42 9.51
C ILE A 127 5.40 36.33 9.88
N GLU A 128 4.15 36.43 9.38
CA GLU A 128 3.14 35.39 9.61
C GLU A 128 3.52 34.10 8.88
N ASP A 129 3.99 34.20 7.64
CA ASP A 129 4.49 33.04 6.90
C ASP A 129 5.70 32.39 7.59
N TYR A 130 6.64 33.19 8.11
CA TYR A 130 7.80 32.65 8.82
C TYR A 130 7.44 31.93 10.14
N ARG A 131 6.23 32.06 10.67
CA ARG A 131 5.81 31.30 11.86
C ARG A 131 5.32 29.89 11.56
N LEU A 132 4.90 29.65 10.31
CA LEU A 132 4.37 28.36 9.87
C LEU A 132 5.48 27.32 9.72
N LEU A 133 5.09 26.05 9.65
CA LEU A 133 6.00 24.91 9.50
C LEU A 133 6.61 24.85 8.10
N ASP A 134 7.88 24.47 8.04
CA ASP A 134 8.56 24.12 6.79
C ASP A 134 8.26 22.68 6.37
N TRP A 135 8.30 22.41 5.07
CA TRP A 135 8.08 21.08 4.48
C TRP A 135 9.20 20.07 4.78
N GLY A 136 10.33 20.53 5.30
CA GLY A 136 11.52 19.72 5.52
C GLY A 136 12.12 19.13 4.23
N PRO A 137 13.16 18.29 4.34
CA PRO A 137 13.85 17.72 3.18
C PRO A 137 13.06 16.62 2.47
N ARG A 138 12.02 16.08 3.12
CA ARG A 138 11.24 14.93 2.61
C ARG A 138 9.93 15.32 1.94
N GLY A 139 9.56 16.60 1.94
CA GLY A 139 8.41 17.13 1.20
C GLY A 139 7.15 16.28 1.30
N LEU A 140 6.65 15.80 0.16
CA LEU A 140 5.43 14.99 0.02
C LEU A 140 5.64 13.48 0.26
N PHE A 141 6.85 13.03 0.57
CA PHE A 141 7.13 11.61 0.82
C PHE A 141 6.21 10.93 1.85
N PRO A 142 5.96 11.49 3.06
CA PRO A 142 5.12 10.82 4.06
C PRO A 142 3.67 10.67 3.58
N GLU A 143 3.15 11.66 2.87
CA GLU A 143 1.80 11.67 2.28
C GLU A 143 1.64 10.54 1.25
N TYR A 144 2.61 10.40 0.34
CA TYR A 144 2.60 9.31 -0.63
C TYR A 144 2.80 7.95 0.03
N LEU A 145 3.67 7.85 1.03
CA LEU A 145 3.94 6.61 1.75
C LEU A 145 2.65 6.08 2.38
N GLU A 146 1.90 6.93 3.08
CA GLU A 146 0.62 6.57 3.69
C GLU A 146 -0.37 6.02 2.68
N MET A 147 -0.58 6.75 1.57
CA MET A 147 -1.51 6.34 0.52
C MET A 147 -1.10 5.05 -0.18
N VAL A 148 0.19 4.84 -0.41
CA VAL A 148 0.70 3.60 -1.04
C VAL A 148 0.62 2.40 -0.10
N MET A 149 0.85 2.60 1.20
CA MET A 149 0.64 1.56 2.21
C MET A 149 -0.84 1.18 2.32
N GLN A 150 -1.75 2.17 2.29
CA GLN A 150 -3.19 1.93 2.26
C GLN A 150 -3.61 1.14 1.00
N TYR A 151 -3.08 1.51 -0.17
CA TYR A 151 -3.30 0.76 -1.41
C TYR A 151 -2.85 -0.70 -1.28
N GLY A 152 -1.70 -0.96 -0.65
CA GLY A 152 -1.22 -2.31 -0.41
C GLY A 152 -2.13 -3.11 0.55
N PHE A 153 -2.65 -2.50 1.63
CA PHE A 153 -3.61 -3.18 2.52
C PHE A 153 -4.89 -3.58 1.77
N VAL A 154 -5.40 -2.68 0.94
CA VAL A 154 -6.61 -2.92 0.14
C VAL A 154 -6.36 -4.02 -0.89
N THR A 155 -5.26 -3.97 -1.64
CA THR A 155 -5.06 -4.88 -2.78
C THR A 155 -4.50 -6.24 -2.39
N LEU A 156 -3.52 -6.31 -1.48
CA LEU A 156 -2.86 -7.57 -1.11
C LEU A 156 -3.77 -8.52 -0.32
N PHE A 157 -4.75 -7.97 0.42
CA PHE A 157 -5.58 -8.71 1.40
C PHE A 157 -7.09 -8.58 1.19
N VAL A 158 -7.55 -8.13 0.01
CA VAL A 158 -8.99 -7.94 -0.29
C VAL A 158 -9.82 -9.20 -0.05
N THR A 159 -9.24 -10.37 -0.29
CA THR A 159 -9.91 -11.67 -0.11
C THR A 159 -10.17 -12.01 1.35
N ALA A 160 -9.37 -11.48 2.27
CA ALA A 160 -9.57 -11.65 3.71
C ALA A 160 -10.56 -10.63 4.28
N PHE A 161 -10.58 -9.41 3.75
CA PHE A 161 -11.46 -8.34 4.21
C PHE A 161 -12.12 -7.59 3.04
N PRO A 162 -13.29 -8.06 2.57
CA PRO A 162 -13.97 -7.49 1.40
C PRO A 162 -14.45 -6.04 1.58
N LEU A 163 -14.66 -5.59 2.83
CA LEU A 163 -15.08 -4.22 3.15
C LEU A 163 -13.91 -3.22 3.13
N GLY A 164 -12.67 -3.67 2.95
CA GLY A 164 -11.48 -2.82 2.92
C GLY A 164 -11.57 -1.61 1.97
N PRO A 165 -11.96 -1.80 0.70
CA PRO A 165 -12.13 -0.69 -0.25
C PRO A 165 -13.11 0.38 0.22
N PHE A 166 -14.18 0.01 0.93
CA PHE A 166 -15.17 0.96 1.45
C PHE A 166 -14.56 1.86 2.54
N PHE A 167 -13.84 1.28 3.51
CA PHE A 167 -13.16 2.06 4.55
C PHE A 167 -12.03 2.92 3.96
N ALA A 168 -11.30 2.39 2.98
CA ALA A 168 -10.28 3.15 2.27
C ALA A 168 -10.86 4.36 1.52
N LEU A 169 -12.02 4.22 0.88
CA LEU A 169 -12.70 5.33 0.23
C LEU A 169 -13.11 6.40 1.24
N LEU A 170 -13.72 5.99 2.36
CA LEU A 170 -14.13 6.92 3.42
C LEU A 170 -12.93 7.70 3.96
N ASN A 171 -11.83 6.99 4.22
CA ASN A 171 -10.58 7.61 4.66
C ASN A 171 -10.07 8.63 3.63
N ASN A 172 -9.93 8.24 2.37
CA ASN A 172 -9.42 9.12 1.31
C ASN A 172 -10.25 10.41 1.14
N VAL A 173 -11.56 10.34 1.35
CA VAL A 173 -12.45 11.51 1.28
C VAL A 173 -12.17 12.49 2.43
N PHE A 174 -11.95 11.99 3.64
CA PHE A 174 -11.58 12.83 4.79
C PHE A 174 -10.15 13.37 4.63
N GLU A 175 -9.21 12.49 4.31
CA GLU A 175 -7.80 12.80 4.16
C GLU A 175 -7.58 13.94 3.16
N MET A 176 -8.19 13.86 1.98
CA MET A 176 -8.09 14.92 0.96
C MET A 176 -8.50 16.31 1.51
N ARG A 177 -9.49 16.38 2.39
CA ARG A 177 -9.94 17.65 2.99
C ARG A 177 -9.01 18.09 4.12
N LEU A 178 -8.52 17.15 4.92
CA LEU A 178 -7.66 17.43 6.06
C LEU A 178 -6.26 17.83 5.58
N ASP A 179 -5.72 17.18 4.55
CA ASP A 179 -4.48 17.57 3.87
C ASP A 179 -4.56 18.95 3.25
N ALA A 180 -5.66 19.25 2.54
CA ALA A 180 -5.86 20.59 1.99
C ALA A 180 -5.85 21.65 3.09
N LYS A 181 -6.54 21.39 4.21
CA LYS A 181 -6.53 22.30 5.38
C LYS A 181 -5.14 22.37 6.02
N LYS A 182 -4.43 21.25 6.10
CA LYS A 182 -3.08 21.13 6.65
C LYS A 182 -2.12 22.04 5.90
N PHE A 183 -2.08 21.91 4.58
CA PHE A 183 -1.19 22.68 3.71
C PHE A 183 -1.56 24.16 3.61
N LEU A 184 -2.85 24.49 3.65
CA LEU A 184 -3.28 25.89 3.54
C LEU A 184 -3.09 26.69 4.84
N LYS A 185 -3.19 26.05 6.01
CA LYS A 185 -3.21 26.76 7.30
C LYS A 185 -1.93 26.63 8.12
N TYR A 186 -1.23 25.49 8.05
CA TYR A 186 -0.15 25.21 9.00
C TYR A 186 1.25 25.17 8.38
N PHE A 187 1.36 24.99 7.08
CA PHE A 187 2.63 24.95 6.36
C PHE A 187 2.91 26.25 5.59
N ARG A 188 4.19 26.58 5.43
CA ARG A 188 4.66 27.62 4.52
C ARG A 188 4.41 27.22 3.08
N ARG A 189 4.31 28.20 2.18
CA ARG A 189 4.16 27.92 0.75
C ARG A 189 5.39 27.16 0.22
N PRO A 190 5.22 25.98 -0.39
CA PRO A 190 6.35 25.25 -0.98
C PRO A 190 6.83 25.90 -2.28
N ILE A 191 8.08 25.64 -2.64
CA ILE A 191 8.64 26.02 -3.94
C ILE A 191 8.01 25.12 -5.02
N PRO A 192 7.38 25.67 -6.07
CA PRO A 192 6.75 24.87 -7.10
C PRO A 192 7.80 24.17 -7.96
N HIS A 193 7.80 22.84 -7.92
CA HIS A 193 8.60 21.99 -8.82
C HIS A 193 7.70 21.39 -9.91
N ARG A 194 8.16 21.46 -11.17
CA ARG A 194 7.47 20.80 -12.28
C ARG A 194 8.03 19.40 -12.45
N VAL A 195 7.20 18.39 -12.20
CA VAL A 195 7.52 16.98 -12.39
C VAL A 195 6.54 16.34 -13.38
N PRO A 196 6.99 15.45 -14.27
CA PRO A 196 6.14 14.84 -15.28
C PRO A 196 5.24 13.71 -14.73
N ASN A 197 5.62 13.11 -13.60
CA ASN A 197 4.94 11.96 -13.02
C ASN A 197 5.11 11.91 -11.49
N ILE A 198 4.46 10.94 -10.84
CA ILE A 198 4.57 10.67 -9.40
C ILE A 198 5.92 10.02 -9.00
N GLY A 199 6.84 9.84 -9.95
CA GLY A 199 8.14 9.20 -9.72
C GLY A 199 8.06 7.70 -9.43
N VAL A 200 8.92 7.24 -8.53
CA VAL A 200 9.10 5.82 -8.17
C VAL A 200 7.83 5.15 -7.65
N TRP A 201 6.90 5.90 -7.07
CA TRP A 201 5.65 5.37 -6.53
C TRP A 201 4.83 4.61 -7.57
N TYR A 202 4.89 5.01 -8.85
CA TYR A 202 4.23 4.25 -9.93
C TYR A 202 4.78 2.82 -10.03
N ARG A 203 6.12 2.66 -9.99
CA ARG A 203 6.77 1.35 -10.02
C ARG A 203 6.41 0.52 -8.79
N VAL A 204 6.34 1.16 -7.62
CA VAL A 204 5.94 0.50 -6.37
C VAL A 204 4.49 -0.01 -6.48
N LEU A 205 3.56 0.82 -6.96
CA LEU A 205 2.16 0.45 -7.15
C LEU A 205 1.99 -0.70 -8.17
N ASP A 206 2.75 -0.70 -9.27
CA ASP A 206 2.74 -1.80 -10.24
C ASP A 206 3.24 -3.12 -9.63
N ILE A 207 4.34 -3.08 -8.88
CA ILE A 207 4.88 -4.25 -8.17
C ILE A 207 3.87 -4.76 -7.13
N LEU A 208 3.29 -3.87 -6.32
CA LEU A 208 2.22 -4.22 -5.36
C LEU A 208 1.03 -4.86 -6.07
N GLY A 209 0.59 -4.29 -7.19
CA GLY A 209 -0.52 -4.83 -7.97
C GLY A 209 -0.24 -6.22 -8.54
N LYS A 210 1.02 -6.53 -8.89
CA LYS A 210 1.44 -7.88 -9.32
C LYS A 210 1.50 -8.85 -8.13
N LEU A 211 2.07 -8.42 -7.01
CA LEU A 211 2.11 -9.19 -5.77
C LEU A 211 0.70 -9.50 -5.24
N ALA A 212 -0.24 -8.58 -5.37
CA ALA A 212 -1.62 -8.76 -4.94
C ALA A 212 -2.31 -9.97 -5.58
N VAL A 213 -2.02 -10.26 -6.85
CA VAL A 213 -2.57 -11.46 -7.53
C VAL A 213 -2.06 -12.73 -6.85
N ILE A 214 -0.77 -12.76 -6.53
CA ILE A 214 -0.13 -13.90 -5.88
C ILE A 214 -0.65 -14.03 -4.45
N THR A 215 -0.59 -12.98 -3.64
CA THR A 215 -1.00 -13.04 -2.23
C THR A 215 -2.45 -13.48 -2.06
N ASN A 216 -3.37 -12.93 -2.85
CA ASN A 216 -4.78 -13.32 -2.79
C ASN A 216 -5.01 -14.78 -3.21
N ALA A 217 -4.28 -15.29 -4.21
CA ALA A 217 -4.34 -16.70 -4.59
C ALA A 217 -3.94 -17.60 -3.41
N PHE A 218 -2.83 -17.27 -2.75
CA PHE A 218 -2.35 -18.01 -1.58
C PHE A 218 -3.29 -17.88 -0.38
N ILE A 219 -3.90 -16.73 -0.13
CA ILE A 219 -4.87 -16.53 0.95
C ILE A 219 -6.09 -17.43 0.74
N ILE A 220 -6.65 -17.45 -0.48
CA ILE A 220 -7.80 -18.32 -0.80
C ILE A 220 -7.41 -19.80 -0.68
N ALA A 221 -6.23 -20.19 -1.17
CA ALA A 221 -5.81 -21.59 -1.17
C ALA A 221 -5.51 -22.11 0.25
N PHE A 222 -4.73 -21.35 1.03
CA PHE A 222 -4.17 -21.83 2.29
C PHE A 222 -4.86 -21.28 3.54
N SER A 223 -5.34 -20.03 3.53
CA SER A 223 -5.95 -19.41 4.71
C SER A 223 -7.45 -19.65 4.79
N SER A 224 -8.13 -19.73 3.64
CA SER A 224 -9.56 -20.06 3.57
C SER A 224 -9.84 -21.56 3.60
N ASN A 225 -11.02 -21.95 4.09
CA ASN A 225 -11.52 -23.32 4.02
C ASN A 225 -12.26 -23.60 2.68
N TYR A 226 -12.19 -22.70 1.70
CA TYR A 226 -12.88 -22.85 0.41
C TYR A 226 -12.45 -24.10 -0.37
N ILE A 227 -11.14 -24.27 -0.60
CA ILE A 227 -10.62 -25.41 -1.39
C ILE A 227 -10.91 -26.76 -0.71
N PRO A 228 -10.60 -26.97 0.59
CA PRO A 228 -10.92 -28.25 1.23
C PRO A 228 -12.42 -28.58 1.23
N ARG A 229 -13.28 -27.56 1.34
CA ARG A 229 -14.74 -27.75 1.25
C ARG A 229 -15.18 -28.19 -0.14
N MET A 230 -14.62 -27.57 -1.18
CA MET A 230 -14.89 -27.96 -2.57
C MET A 230 -14.42 -29.39 -2.87
N VAL A 231 -13.24 -29.77 -2.38
CA VAL A 231 -12.70 -31.14 -2.51
C VAL A 231 -13.58 -32.15 -1.77
N TYR A 232 -14.01 -31.83 -0.54
CA TYR A 232 -14.92 -32.69 0.23
C TYR A 232 -16.25 -32.93 -0.50
N ILE A 233 -16.87 -31.85 -0.99
CA ILE A 233 -18.13 -31.93 -1.74
C ILE A 233 -17.97 -32.81 -2.99
N SER A 234 -16.83 -32.72 -3.68
CA SER A 234 -16.63 -33.40 -4.97
C SER A 234 -16.18 -34.86 -4.84
N LEU A 235 -15.40 -35.21 -3.79
CA LEU A 235 -14.77 -36.53 -3.66
C LEU A 235 -15.34 -37.40 -2.55
N VAL A 236 -15.96 -36.80 -1.53
CA VAL A 236 -16.35 -37.52 -0.29
C VAL A 236 -17.86 -37.45 -0.06
N SER A 237 -18.52 -36.35 -0.41
CA SER A 237 -19.95 -36.18 -0.19
C SER A 237 -20.77 -36.94 -1.22
N GLU A 238 -21.58 -37.91 -0.77
CA GLU A 238 -22.51 -38.65 -1.64
C GLU A 238 -23.60 -37.74 -2.22
N ASP A 239 -24.03 -36.74 -1.44
CA ASP A 239 -25.11 -35.81 -1.80
C ASP A 239 -24.63 -34.50 -2.46
N ASN A 240 -23.32 -34.34 -2.70
CA ASN A 240 -22.70 -33.05 -3.07
C ASN A 240 -23.06 -31.89 -2.11
N THR A 241 -23.35 -32.19 -0.84
CA THR A 241 -23.63 -31.20 0.19
C THR A 241 -22.47 -31.07 1.18
N ASP A 242 -22.42 -29.95 1.92
CA ASP A 242 -21.43 -29.75 2.99
C ASP A 242 -21.76 -30.50 4.30
N LYS A 243 -22.82 -31.32 4.30
CA LYS A 243 -23.21 -32.07 5.50
C LYS A 243 -22.07 -33.01 5.87
N GLY A 244 -21.63 -32.96 7.12
CA GLY A 244 -20.54 -33.79 7.64
C GLY A 244 -19.13 -33.27 7.41
N PHE A 245 -18.93 -32.12 6.75
CA PHE A 245 -17.59 -31.57 6.48
C PHE A 245 -16.74 -31.35 7.74
N LEU A 246 -17.34 -30.79 8.79
CA LEU A 246 -16.66 -30.59 10.07
C LEU A 246 -16.22 -31.93 10.69
N ASN A 247 -17.05 -32.96 10.58
CA ASN A 247 -16.78 -34.29 11.12
C ASN A 247 -15.62 -34.96 10.39
N ASN A 248 -15.51 -34.74 9.07
CA ASN A 248 -14.43 -35.25 8.23
C ASN A 248 -13.12 -34.45 8.37
N THR A 249 -13.21 -33.15 8.68
CA THR A 249 -12.04 -32.26 8.77
C THR A 249 -11.28 -32.42 10.10
N LEU A 250 -11.94 -32.91 11.15
CA LEU A 250 -11.34 -33.07 12.47
C LEU A 250 -10.70 -34.46 12.62
N ALA A 251 -9.40 -34.51 12.91
CA ALA A 251 -8.70 -35.74 13.23
C ALA A 251 -8.91 -36.15 14.68
N TYR A 252 -8.94 -37.47 14.93
CA TYR A 252 -9.01 -38.04 16.27
C TYR A 252 -7.61 -38.17 16.90
N PHE A 253 -7.53 -37.91 18.19
CA PHE A 253 -6.33 -38.07 19.01
C PHE A 253 -6.66 -38.82 20.30
N ASP A 254 -5.88 -39.84 20.66
CA ASP A 254 -6.00 -40.53 21.94
C ASP A 254 -5.24 -39.74 23.02
N THR A 255 -5.90 -39.41 24.12
CA THR A 255 -5.30 -38.63 25.21
C THR A 255 -4.17 -39.36 25.92
N LYS A 256 -4.03 -40.67 25.74
CA LYS A 256 -2.89 -41.44 26.28
C LYS A 256 -1.58 -41.18 25.55
N ASP A 257 -1.65 -40.69 24.30
CA ASP A 257 -0.48 -40.52 23.44
C ASP A 257 0.20 -39.14 23.61
N PHE A 258 -0.18 -38.36 24.62
CA PHE A 258 0.52 -37.11 24.93
C PHE A 258 1.97 -37.37 25.36
N GLU A 259 2.89 -36.53 24.86
CA GLU A 259 4.25 -36.49 25.38
C GLU A 259 4.24 -36.05 26.86
N LYS A 260 5.14 -36.64 27.66
CA LYS A 260 5.18 -36.48 29.12
C LYS A 260 5.26 -34.99 29.51
N GLY A 261 4.32 -34.54 30.34
CA GLY A 261 4.29 -33.17 30.86
C GLY A 261 3.60 -32.13 29.96
N ILE A 262 2.99 -32.53 28.84
CA ILE A 262 2.29 -31.62 27.91
C ILE A 262 0.76 -31.74 28.03
N ALA A 263 0.28 -32.80 28.69
CA ALA A 263 -1.14 -32.95 28.98
C ALA A 263 -1.67 -31.70 29.73
N PRO A 264 -2.92 -31.30 29.48
CA PRO A 264 -3.51 -30.13 30.12
C PRO A 264 -3.51 -30.29 31.65
N LEU A 265 -2.91 -29.32 32.35
CA LEU A 265 -2.80 -29.30 33.82
C LEU A 265 -4.17 -29.21 34.51
N SER A 266 -5.11 -28.52 33.88
CA SER A 266 -6.51 -28.46 34.28
C SER A 266 -7.40 -28.60 33.04
N SER A 267 -8.45 -29.40 33.16
CA SER A 267 -9.47 -29.50 32.12
C SER A 267 -10.85 -29.51 32.78
N SER A 268 -11.80 -28.82 32.17
CA SER A 268 -13.20 -28.81 32.64
C SER A 268 -13.93 -30.14 32.40
N TYR A 269 -13.30 -31.06 31.68
CA TYR A 269 -13.87 -32.33 31.28
C TYR A 269 -13.15 -33.47 32.00
N THR A 270 -13.90 -34.30 32.74
CA THR A 270 -13.36 -35.49 33.40
C THR A 270 -13.42 -36.69 32.47
N ASN A 271 -12.39 -37.54 32.49
CA ASN A 271 -12.33 -38.82 31.74
C ASN A 271 -12.51 -38.74 30.21
N VAL A 272 -11.81 -37.82 29.55
CA VAL A 272 -11.80 -37.74 28.07
C VAL A 272 -10.80 -38.75 27.48
N THR A 273 -11.30 -39.72 26.72
CA THR A 273 -10.48 -40.73 26.01
C THR A 273 -9.95 -40.23 24.67
N TYR A 274 -10.78 -39.54 23.89
CA TYR A 274 -10.40 -38.99 22.59
C TYR A 274 -10.65 -37.49 22.53
N CYS A 275 -9.72 -36.74 21.94
CA CYS A 275 -9.94 -35.36 21.56
C CYS A 275 -9.84 -35.19 20.03
N ARG A 276 -10.39 -34.08 19.54
CA ARG A 276 -10.43 -33.75 18.12
C ARG A 276 -9.66 -32.47 17.85
N TYR A 277 -8.89 -32.46 16.77
CA TYR A 277 -8.09 -31.30 16.37
C TYR A 277 -8.16 -31.10 14.84
N LYS A 278 -7.91 -29.87 14.40
CA LYS A 278 -8.01 -29.49 12.99
C LYS A 278 -6.71 -29.84 12.26
N ASP A 279 -6.63 -31.05 11.73
CA ASP A 279 -5.59 -31.50 10.80
C ASP A 279 -6.12 -32.71 10.02
N TYR A 280 -5.55 -32.99 8.84
CA TYR A 280 -5.89 -34.22 8.11
C TYR A 280 -4.88 -35.29 8.48
N ARG A 281 -5.26 -36.14 9.45
CA ARG A 281 -4.44 -37.26 9.94
C ARG A 281 -5.27 -38.49 10.21
N ASN A 282 -4.64 -39.64 10.03
CA ASN A 282 -5.24 -40.93 10.30
C ASN A 282 -5.58 -41.10 11.80
N PRO A 283 -6.69 -41.78 12.11
CA PRO A 283 -7.12 -41.98 13.49
C PRO A 283 -6.22 -43.00 14.24
N PRO A 284 -6.28 -43.02 15.59
CA PRO A 284 -5.39 -43.87 16.40
C PRO A 284 -5.62 -45.37 16.26
N TRP A 285 -6.78 -45.82 15.76
CA TRP A 285 -7.07 -47.24 15.51
C TRP A 285 -6.67 -47.71 14.09
N SER A 286 -6.20 -46.82 13.23
CA SER A 286 -5.71 -47.18 11.90
C SER A 286 -4.29 -47.79 11.98
N PRO A 287 -3.86 -48.60 10.99
CA PRO A 287 -2.52 -49.18 10.96
C PRO A 287 -1.41 -48.12 10.91
N GLN A 288 -1.66 -47.00 10.23
CA GLN A 288 -0.74 -45.86 10.09
C GLN A 288 -1.18 -44.70 11.00
N ARG A 289 -0.98 -44.86 12.30
CA ARG A 289 -1.45 -43.93 13.34
C ARG A 289 -0.85 -42.54 13.19
N TYR A 290 -1.70 -41.51 13.16
CA TYR A 290 -1.33 -40.10 13.08
C TYR A 290 -0.55 -39.68 11.83
N GLU A 291 -0.37 -40.56 10.85
CA GLU A 291 0.24 -40.22 9.57
C GLU A 291 -0.76 -39.46 8.69
N ARG A 292 -0.25 -38.76 7.66
CA ARG A 292 -1.08 -37.97 6.74
C ARG A 292 -1.75 -38.92 5.73
N PRO A 293 -3.09 -38.91 5.62
CA PRO A 293 -3.82 -39.71 4.64
C PRO A 293 -3.59 -39.20 3.23
N THR A 294 -3.95 -40.01 2.23
CA THR A 294 -4.00 -39.61 0.81
C THR A 294 -4.85 -38.36 0.59
N PHE A 295 -5.96 -38.23 1.30
CA PHE A 295 -6.84 -37.06 1.27
C PHE A 295 -6.12 -35.73 1.55
N TYR A 296 -5.10 -35.72 2.44
CA TYR A 296 -4.29 -34.52 2.69
C TYR A 296 -3.58 -34.05 1.41
N TYR A 297 -3.01 -35.00 0.66
CA TYR A 297 -2.27 -34.71 -0.57
C TYR A 297 -3.21 -34.32 -1.71
N GLU A 298 -4.41 -34.89 -1.79
CA GLU A 298 -5.44 -34.47 -2.75
C GLU A 298 -5.84 -33.01 -2.52
N VAL A 299 -6.09 -32.61 -1.27
CA VAL A 299 -6.38 -31.22 -0.92
C VAL A 299 -5.17 -30.32 -1.23
N LEU A 300 -3.94 -30.77 -0.98
CA LEU A 300 -2.73 -30.01 -1.30
C LEU A 300 -2.56 -29.80 -2.81
N VAL A 301 -2.76 -30.84 -3.62
CA VAL A 301 -2.71 -30.76 -5.08
C VAL A 301 -3.80 -29.81 -5.57
N ALA A 302 -5.03 -29.92 -5.06
CA ALA A 302 -6.13 -29.02 -5.43
C ALA A 302 -5.80 -27.55 -5.10
N ARG A 303 -5.15 -27.27 -3.95
CA ARG A 303 -4.68 -25.93 -3.59
C ARG A 303 -3.65 -25.38 -4.58
N LEU A 304 -2.64 -26.18 -4.92
CA LEU A 304 -1.58 -25.76 -5.85
C LEU A 304 -2.13 -25.55 -7.27
N THR A 305 -2.97 -26.46 -7.74
CA THR A 305 -3.67 -26.34 -9.03
C THR A 305 -4.53 -25.08 -9.08
N PHE A 306 -5.28 -24.79 -8.01
CA PHE A 306 -6.06 -23.56 -7.91
C PHE A 306 -5.20 -22.31 -8.04
N ILE A 307 -4.04 -22.24 -7.35
CA ILE A 307 -3.14 -21.09 -7.42
C ILE A 307 -2.69 -20.85 -8.86
N VAL A 308 -2.26 -21.91 -9.57
CA VAL A 308 -1.81 -21.82 -10.96
C VAL A 308 -2.94 -21.33 -11.86
N ILE A 309 -4.13 -21.92 -11.76
CA ILE A 309 -5.29 -21.51 -12.57
C ILE A 309 -5.68 -20.06 -12.28
N PHE A 310 -5.82 -19.70 -11.01
CA PHE A 310 -6.19 -18.34 -10.58
C PHE A 310 -5.19 -17.30 -11.09
N GLN A 311 -3.89 -17.56 -10.93
CA GLN A 311 -2.85 -16.64 -11.36
C GLN A 311 -2.83 -16.45 -12.87
N ASN A 312 -2.99 -17.52 -13.65
CA ASN A 312 -3.03 -17.44 -15.12
C ASN A 312 -4.27 -16.69 -15.61
N ILE A 313 -5.45 -16.99 -15.05
CA ILE A 313 -6.69 -16.30 -15.43
C ILE A 313 -6.61 -14.81 -15.13
N VAL A 314 -6.22 -14.43 -13.90
CA VAL A 314 -6.14 -13.01 -13.51
C VAL A 314 -5.06 -12.28 -14.30
N SER A 315 -3.92 -12.92 -14.58
CA SER A 315 -2.87 -12.35 -15.44
C SER A 315 -3.38 -12.12 -16.87
N LEU A 316 -4.11 -13.08 -17.44
CA LEU A 316 -4.70 -12.95 -18.77
C LEU A 316 -5.72 -11.81 -18.82
N VAL A 317 -6.58 -11.69 -17.81
CA VAL A 317 -7.53 -10.57 -17.70
C VAL A 317 -6.78 -9.23 -17.61
N LYS A 318 -5.70 -9.14 -16.82
CA LYS A 318 -4.87 -7.93 -16.74
C LYS A 318 -4.29 -7.54 -18.10
N VAL A 319 -3.71 -8.49 -18.84
CA VAL A 319 -3.15 -8.23 -20.17
C VAL A 319 -4.26 -7.81 -21.14
N ALA A 320 -5.43 -8.43 -21.08
CA ALA A 320 -6.57 -8.03 -21.90
C ALA A 320 -7.04 -6.60 -21.59
N VAL A 321 -7.09 -6.20 -20.31
CA VAL A 321 -7.44 -4.83 -19.91
C VAL A 321 -6.39 -3.82 -20.37
N GLN A 322 -5.11 -4.14 -20.23
CA GLN A 322 -4.00 -3.31 -20.73
C GLN A 322 -4.04 -3.16 -22.24
N TRP A 323 -4.45 -4.20 -22.97
CA TRP A 323 -4.62 -4.13 -24.42
C TRP A 323 -5.85 -3.31 -24.83
N LEU A 324 -6.93 -3.35 -24.04
CA LEU A 324 -8.18 -2.63 -24.33
C LEU A 324 -8.08 -1.13 -24.06
N ILE A 325 -7.33 -0.72 -23.02
CA ILE A 325 -7.24 0.68 -22.60
C ILE A 325 -5.95 1.29 -23.16
N PRO A 326 -6.02 2.26 -24.10
CA PRO A 326 -4.84 2.93 -24.61
C PRO A 326 -4.19 3.81 -23.53
N ASP A 327 -2.85 3.78 -23.44
CA ASP A 327 -2.08 4.54 -22.45
C ASP A 327 -2.25 6.06 -22.57
N VAL A 328 -2.50 6.57 -23.78
CA VAL A 328 -2.71 7.99 -24.05
C VAL A 328 -4.14 8.22 -24.53
N PRO A 329 -4.92 9.09 -23.87
CA PRO A 329 -6.26 9.45 -24.34
C PRO A 329 -6.21 10.07 -25.75
N ASN A 330 -7.14 9.66 -26.63
CA ASN A 330 -7.21 10.16 -28.00
C ASN A 330 -7.29 11.69 -28.08
N ALA A 331 -8.09 12.31 -27.19
CA ALA A 331 -8.22 13.77 -27.13
C ALA A 331 -6.89 14.50 -26.86
N LEU A 332 -6.00 13.89 -26.05
CA LEU A 332 -4.67 14.46 -25.78
C LEU A 332 -3.74 14.23 -26.97
N SER A 333 -3.77 13.04 -27.58
CA SER A 333 -3.00 12.75 -28.80
C SER A 333 -3.33 13.73 -29.92
N ASP A 334 -4.61 14.00 -30.13
CA ASP A 334 -5.09 14.93 -31.15
C ASP A 334 -4.68 16.37 -30.84
N ARG A 335 -4.68 16.76 -29.55
CA ARG A 335 -4.20 18.08 -29.13
C ARG A 335 -2.70 18.24 -29.35
N ILE A 336 -1.89 17.24 -29.02
CA ILE A 336 -0.44 17.23 -29.28
C ILE A 336 -0.15 17.32 -30.78
N LYS A 337 -0.88 16.56 -31.61
CA LYS A 337 -0.79 16.63 -33.07
C LYS A 337 -1.18 18.00 -33.61
N ARG A 338 -2.23 18.62 -33.04
CA ARG A 338 -2.66 19.96 -33.45
C ARG A 338 -1.64 21.03 -33.07
N GLU A 339 -1.11 21.01 -31.85
CA GLU A 339 -0.11 21.98 -31.39
C GLU A 339 1.21 21.83 -32.18
N SER A 340 1.65 20.61 -32.45
CA SER A 340 2.82 20.38 -33.32
C SER A 340 2.58 20.87 -34.75
N TYR A 341 1.43 20.56 -35.35
CA TYR A 341 1.07 21.06 -36.68
C TYR A 341 1.05 22.59 -36.76
N LEU A 342 0.39 23.26 -35.80
CA LEU A 342 0.34 24.72 -35.73
C LEU A 342 1.73 25.32 -35.55
N THR A 343 2.58 24.70 -34.73
CA THR A 343 3.97 25.14 -34.51
C THR A 343 4.78 25.03 -35.80
N THR A 344 4.67 23.92 -36.54
CA THR A 344 5.33 23.75 -37.85
C THR A 344 4.84 24.78 -38.87
N GLN A 345 3.53 25.03 -38.94
CA GLN A 345 3.00 26.07 -39.83
C GLN A 345 3.51 27.47 -39.48
N MET A 346 3.59 27.81 -38.18
CA MET A 346 4.13 29.08 -37.72
C MET A 346 5.62 29.23 -38.08
N ILE A 347 6.41 28.17 -37.96
CA ILE A 347 7.83 28.16 -38.35
C ILE A 347 7.98 28.39 -39.85
N ILE A 348 7.29 27.60 -40.68
CA ILE A 348 7.37 27.72 -42.16
C ILE A 348 6.95 29.13 -42.61
N LYS A 349 5.86 29.68 -42.05
CA LYS A 349 5.41 31.03 -42.39
C LYS A 349 6.42 32.10 -41.99
N ASN A 350 7.08 31.95 -40.84
CA ASN A 350 8.12 32.88 -40.41
C ASN A 350 9.38 32.78 -41.27
N GLU A 351 9.78 31.57 -41.66
CA GLU A 351 10.91 31.36 -42.57
C GLU A 351 10.62 31.93 -43.97
N ALA A 352 9.43 31.70 -44.52
CA ALA A 352 9.02 32.27 -45.80
C ALA A 352 9.00 33.81 -45.77
N LYS A 353 8.54 34.43 -44.67
CA LYS A 353 8.62 35.89 -44.49
C LYS A 353 10.06 36.40 -44.47
N LYS A 354 10.95 35.73 -43.71
CA LYS A 354 12.36 36.09 -43.67
C LYS A 354 13.02 35.97 -45.05
N ALA A 355 12.71 34.92 -45.81
CA ALA A 355 13.22 34.76 -47.17
C ALA A 355 12.74 35.89 -48.10
N ALA A 356 11.46 36.27 -48.03
CA ALA A 356 10.92 37.38 -48.81
C ALA A 356 11.52 38.74 -48.41
N GLU A 357 11.82 38.96 -47.13
CA GLU A 357 12.53 40.18 -46.68
C GLU A 357 13.96 40.23 -47.21
N ILE A 358 14.66 39.08 -47.26
CA ILE A 358 16.00 38.98 -47.84
C ILE A 358 15.95 39.27 -49.35
N GLU A 359 15.01 38.67 -50.08
CA GLU A 359 14.83 38.96 -51.52
C GLU A 359 14.47 40.43 -51.77
N HIS A 360 13.66 41.05 -50.91
CA HIS A 360 13.33 42.47 -51.04
C HIS A 360 14.55 43.38 -50.77
N MET A 361 15.36 43.05 -49.77
CA MET A 361 16.62 43.74 -49.48
C MET A 361 17.62 43.60 -50.63
N ASP A 362 17.74 42.40 -51.21
CA ASP A 362 18.63 42.12 -52.34
C ASP A 362 18.14 42.81 -53.62
N GLY A 363 16.82 42.85 -53.84
CA GLY A 363 16.18 43.64 -54.90
C GLY A 363 16.39 45.14 -54.75
N MET A 364 16.43 45.69 -53.53
CA MET A 364 16.79 47.09 -53.29
C MET A 364 18.28 47.36 -53.53
N LEU A 365 19.17 46.43 -53.18
CA LEU A 365 20.61 46.55 -53.46
C LEU A 365 20.92 46.45 -54.96
N HIS A 366 20.23 45.57 -55.68
CA HIS A 366 20.41 45.41 -57.13
C HIS A 366 19.64 46.46 -57.96
N GLY A 367 18.54 47.04 -57.45
CA GLY A 367 17.78 48.12 -58.10
C GLY A 367 18.49 49.48 -58.11
N VAL A 368 19.50 49.69 -57.26
CA VAL A 368 20.33 50.91 -57.24
C VAL A 368 21.35 50.95 -58.37
N ASN A 369 21.57 49.82 -59.07
CA ASN A 369 22.54 49.70 -60.17
C ASN A 369 21.93 49.75 -61.58
N SER A 370 20.76 50.37 -61.78
CA SER A 370 20.33 50.76 -63.14
C SER A 370 20.98 52.09 -63.52
N PRO A 371 21.97 52.14 -64.44
CA PRO A 371 22.44 53.40 -64.98
C PRO A 371 21.30 54.06 -65.77
N LYS A 372 20.98 55.31 -65.40
CA LYS A 372 20.24 56.22 -66.27
C LYS A 372 21.06 56.41 -67.55
N SER A 373 20.68 55.76 -68.64
CA SER A 373 21.15 56.11 -69.98
C SER A 373 20.34 57.29 -70.51
N LEU A 374 21.06 58.26 -71.07
CA LEU A 374 20.58 59.45 -71.77
C LEU A 374 19.44 59.19 -72.77
#